data_AF-A0A7V0L2F7-F1
#
_entry.id   AF-A0A7V0L2F7-F1
#
_cell.length_a   1.000
_cell.length_b   1.000
_cell.length_c   1.000
_cell.angle_alpha   90.00
_cell.angle_beta   90.00
_cell.angle_gamma   90.00
#
_symmetry.space_group_name_H-M   'P 1'
#
loop_
_entity.id
_entity.type
_entity.pdbx_description
1 polymer ?
#
loop_
_entity_poly.entity_id
_entity_poly.type
_entity_poly.pdbx_seq_one_letter_code
_entity_poly.pdbx_strand_id
1 'polypeptide(L)'
;AFFISSFYAGIAGSLWAHYITIITPEHFTMVVSINYLAMIIIGGLGSVLGSIYGAIFITLLPEFLRVIAGSLNGIFPDIGNALGALREIIFGLTVILFLIYEPNGLYHRWQMIKAYWKLWPFNY
;
A
#
# COMPACT_ATOMS: atom_id res chain seq x y z
N ALA A 1 6.33 -7.05 -22.76
CA ALA A 1 6.12 -6.37 -21.46
C ALA A 1 5.09 -5.24 -21.58
N PHE A 2 5.33 -4.23 -22.42
CA PHE A 2 4.44 -3.06 -22.55
C PHE A 2 2.98 -3.39 -22.87
N PHE A 3 2.72 -4.31 -23.82
CA PHE A 3 1.36 -4.73 -24.16
C PHE A 3 0.59 -5.30 -22.96
N ILE A 4 1.23 -6.18 -22.18
CA ILE A 4 0.61 -6.81 -21.01
C ILE A 4 0.33 -5.77 -19.92
N SER A 5 1.27 -4.87 -19.63
CA SER A 5 1.05 -3.81 -18.65
C SER A 5 -0.07 -2.85 -19.07
N SER A 6 -0.13 -2.46 -20.36
CA SER A 6 -1.18 -1.59 -20.88
C SER A 6 -2.55 -2.26 -20.86
N PHE A 7 -2.61 -3.57 -21.12
CA PHE A 7 -3.85 -4.35 -21.02
C PHE A 7 -4.40 -4.34 -19.59
N TYR A 8 -3.58 -4.66 -18.58
CA TYR A 8 -4.00 -4.62 -17.17
C TYR A 8 -4.35 -3.20 -16.71
N ALA A 9 -3.59 -2.18 -17.11
CA ALA A 9 -3.90 -0.79 -16.80
C ALA A 9 -5.24 -0.34 -17.42
N GLY A 10 -5.53 -0.75 -18.66
CA GLY A 10 -6.81 -0.47 -19.32
C GLY A 10 -8.00 -1.16 -18.64
N ILE A 11 -7.86 -2.43 -18.24
CA ILE A 11 -8.89 -3.14 -17.48
C ILE A 11 -9.12 -2.45 -16.14
N ALA A 12 -8.07 -2.15 -15.38
CA ALA A 12 -8.19 -1.48 -14.09
C ALA A 12 -8.87 -0.10 -14.22
N GLY A 13 -8.47 0.70 -15.22
CA GLY A 13 -9.05 2.02 -15.47
C GLY A 13 -10.51 1.96 -15.89
N SER A 14 -10.89 1.03 -16.78
CA SER A 14 -12.29 0.86 -17.21
C SER A 14 -13.20 0.39 -16.06
N LEU A 15 -12.72 -0.54 -15.21
CA LEU A 15 -13.45 -0.98 -14.03
C LEU A 15 -13.64 0.16 -13.03
N TRP A 16 -12.58 0.95 -12.80
CA TRP A 16 -12.62 2.10 -11.90
C TRP A 16 -13.58 3.19 -12.41
N ALA A 17 -13.54 3.52 -13.70
CA ALA A 17 -14.45 4.46 -14.33
C ALA A 17 -15.91 4.01 -14.21
N HIS A 18 -16.17 2.72 -14.36
CA HIS A 18 -17.51 2.16 -14.16
C HIS A 18 -17.97 2.28 -12.70
N TYR A 19 -17.06 2.06 -11.73
CA TYR A 19 -17.37 2.15 -10.30
C TYR A 19 -17.71 3.56 -9.84
N ILE A 20 -16.95 4.58 -10.28
CA ILE A 20 -17.17 5.98 -9.83
C ILE A 20 -18.31 6.68 -10.57
N THR A 21 -18.77 6.13 -11.69
CA THR A 21 -19.88 6.62 -12.56
C THR A 21 -19.69 8.00 -13.22
N ILE A 22 -18.92 8.90 -12.62
CA ILE A 22 -18.59 10.23 -13.13
C ILE A 22 -17.08 10.43 -13.01
N ILE A 23 -16.45 10.90 -14.08
CA ILE A 23 -15.02 11.18 -14.12
C ILE A 23 -14.81 12.69 -14.12
N THR A 24 -14.21 13.20 -13.06
CA THR A 24 -13.82 14.60 -12.93
C THR A 24 -12.31 14.74 -12.67
N PRO A 25 -11.68 15.87 -13.03
CA PRO A 25 -10.23 16.06 -12.88
C PRO A 25 -9.77 16.07 -11.42
N GLU A 26 -10.67 16.28 -10.46
CA GLU A 26 -10.38 16.24 -9.03
C GLU A 26 -10.01 14.83 -8.53
N HIS A 27 -10.26 13.78 -9.30
CA HIS A 27 -9.81 12.43 -8.95
C HIS A 27 -8.32 12.18 -9.22
N PHE A 28 -7.70 12.96 -10.10
CA PHE A 28 -6.32 12.77 -10.54
C PHE A 28 -5.37 13.78 -9.88
N THR A 29 -5.36 13.78 -8.54
CA THR A 29 -4.53 14.72 -7.77
C THR A 29 -3.08 14.25 -7.65
N MET A 30 -2.18 15.18 -7.33
CA MET A 30 -0.79 14.89 -6.97
C MET A 30 -0.70 13.84 -5.85
N VAL A 31 -1.63 13.86 -4.90
CA VAL A 31 -1.67 12.93 -3.77
C VAL A 31 -1.88 11.49 -4.24
N VAL A 32 -2.76 11.27 -5.23
CA VAL A 32 -2.98 9.94 -5.82
C VAL A 32 -1.71 9.43 -6.51
N SER A 33 -1.00 10.30 -7.23
CA SER A 33 0.29 9.94 -7.85
C SER A 33 1.35 9.57 -6.80
N ILE A 34 1.45 10.34 -5.71
CA ILE A 34 2.35 10.03 -4.58
C ILE A 34 1.97 8.69 -3.95
N ASN A 35 0.69 8.39 -3.79
CA ASN A 35 0.23 7.11 -3.26
C ASN A 35 0.67 5.94 -4.16
N TYR A 36 0.54 6.05 -5.48
CA TYR A 36 1.02 5.02 -6.40
C TYR A 36 2.55 4.87 -6.34
N LEU A 37 3.30 5.97 -6.21
CA LEU A 37 4.75 5.90 -5.99
C LEU A 37 5.09 5.21 -4.67
N ALA A 38 4.38 5.53 -3.59
CA ALA A 38 4.56 4.90 -2.29
C ALA A 38 4.35 3.38 -2.35
N MET A 39 3.30 2.91 -3.05
CA MET A 39 3.07 1.48 -3.26
C MET A 39 4.27 0.79 -3.92
N ILE A 40 4.86 1.42 -4.94
CA ILE A 40 6.01 0.86 -5.67
C ILE A 40 7.27 0.89 -4.80
N ILE A 41 7.52 1.99 -4.10
CA ILE A 41 8.73 2.16 -3.28
C ILE A 41 8.71 1.21 -2.07
N ILE A 42 7.59 1.13 -1.37
CA ILE A 42 7.40 0.23 -0.22
C ILE A 42 7.47 -1.24 -0.68
N GLY A 43 6.93 -1.54 -1.85
CA GLY A 43 7.01 -2.87 -2.44
C GLY A 43 8.43 -3.31 -2.78
N GLY A 44 9.27 -2.37 -3.24
CA GLY A 44 10.64 -2.59 -3.68
C GLY A 44 10.78 -2.33 -5.18
N LEU A 45 11.70 -1.42 -5.53
CA LEU A 45 11.96 -1.00 -6.91
C LEU A 45 12.48 -2.20 -7.74
N GLY A 46 11.87 -2.43 -8.89
CA GLY A 46 12.33 -3.47 -9.84
C GLY A 46 11.78 -4.87 -9.59
N SER A 47 10.84 -5.07 -8.66
CA SER A 47 10.18 -6.36 -8.42
C SER A 47 8.67 -6.31 -8.63
N VAL A 48 8.14 -7.16 -9.51
CA VAL A 48 6.69 -7.29 -9.75
C VAL A 48 5.97 -7.78 -8.49
N LEU A 49 6.54 -8.77 -7.78
CA LEU A 49 5.98 -9.27 -6.52
C LEU A 49 6.08 -8.22 -5.41
N GLY A 50 7.15 -7.43 -5.41
CA GLY A 50 7.31 -6.29 -4.53
C GLY A 50 6.15 -5.30 -4.66
N SER A 51 5.87 -4.85 -5.89
CA SER A 51 4.77 -3.92 -6.16
C SER A 51 3.40 -4.45 -5.71
N ILE A 52 3.15 -5.76 -5.82
CA ILE A 52 1.91 -6.38 -5.33
C ILE A 52 1.83 -6.29 -3.81
N TYR A 53 2.89 -6.64 -3.08
CA TYR A 53 2.92 -6.54 -1.62
C TYR A 53 2.82 -5.09 -1.14
N GLY A 54 3.49 -4.16 -1.83
CA GLY A 54 3.42 -2.73 -1.52
C GLY A 54 2.01 -2.15 -1.73
N ALA A 55 1.33 -2.53 -2.81
CA ALA A 55 -0.07 -2.15 -3.04
C ALA A 55 -0.99 -2.72 -1.95
N ILE A 56 -0.87 -4.00 -1.63
CA ILE A 56 -1.64 -4.66 -0.56
C ILE A 56 -1.43 -3.94 0.77
N PHE A 57 -0.18 -3.67 1.14
CA PHE A 57 0.16 -3.02 2.41
C PHE A 57 -0.40 -1.61 2.51
N ILE A 58 -0.18 -0.78 1.48
CA ILE A 58 -0.67 0.61 1.45
C ILE A 58 -2.20 0.68 1.43
N THR A 59 -2.88 -0.26 0.79
CA THR A 59 -4.35 -0.32 0.80
C THR A 59 -4.90 -0.82 2.15
N LEU A 60 -4.27 -1.83 2.75
CA LEU A 60 -4.73 -2.40 4.03
C LEU A 60 -4.40 -1.53 5.23
N LEU A 61 -3.32 -0.77 5.22
CA LEU A 61 -2.93 0.07 6.35
C LEU A 61 -4.02 1.06 6.80
N PRO A 62 -4.59 1.92 5.92
CA PRO A 62 -5.66 2.83 6.31
C PRO A 62 -6.97 2.10 6.65
N GLU A 63 -7.23 0.95 6.03
CA GLU A 63 -8.37 0.09 6.33
C GLU A 63 -8.26 -0.49 7.76
N PHE A 64 -7.10 -1.01 8.11
CA PHE A 64 -6.81 -1.57 9.43
C PHE A 64 -6.90 -0.49 10.52
N LEU A 65 -6.34 0.69 10.25
CA LEU A 65 -6.49 1.86 11.12
C LEU A 65 -7.96 2.27 11.28
N ARG A 66 -8.77 2.18 10.21
CA ARG A 66 -10.21 2.46 10.28
C ARG A 66 -10.94 1.47 11.18
N VAL A 67 -10.67 0.17 11.06
CA VAL A 67 -11.32 -0.87 11.88
C VAL A 67 -10.95 -0.71 13.36
N ILE A 68 -9.68 -0.45 13.65
CA ILE A 68 -9.21 -0.18 15.03
C ILE A 68 -9.88 1.08 15.57
N ALA A 69 -9.88 2.17 14.80
CA ALA A 69 -10.50 3.42 15.21
C ALA A 69 -12.01 3.27 15.45
N GLY A 70 -12.72 2.52 14.60
CA GLY A 70 -14.15 2.21 14.78
C GLY A 70 -14.42 1.38 16.03
N SER A 71 -13.52 0.45 16.37
CA SER A 71 -13.63 -0.36 17.59
C SER A 71 -13.40 0.47 18.86
N LEU A 72 -12.45 1.41 18.82
CA LEU A 72 -12.15 2.31 19.96
C LEU A 72 -13.24 3.38 20.16
N ASN A 73 -13.88 3.82 19.07
CA ASN A 73 -15.04 4.73 19.10
C ASN A 73 -16.21 4.20 19.95
N GLY A 74 -16.41 2.88 19.95
CA GLY A 74 -17.45 2.24 20.76
C GLY A 74 -17.24 2.36 22.27
N ILE A 75 -16.03 2.74 22.71
CA ILE A 75 -15.63 2.84 24.12
C ILE A 75 -15.39 4.30 24.53
N PHE A 76 -14.85 5.15 23.64
CA PHE A 76 -14.60 6.58 23.89
C PHE A 76 -15.04 7.46 22.69
N PRO A 77 -16.23 8.10 22.76
CA PRO A 77 -16.82 8.82 21.62
C PRO A 77 -16.08 10.11 21.20
N ASP A 78 -15.34 10.78 22.09
CA ASP A 78 -14.62 12.02 21.77
C ASP A 78 -13.30 11.80 21.00
N ILE A 79 -12.72 10.61 21.06
CA ILE A 79 -11.45 10.30 20.40
C ILE A 79 -11.68 9.99 18.90
N GLY A 80 -12.89 9.58 18.55
CA GLY A 80 -13.29 9.17 17.21
C GLY A 80 -12.96 10.11 16.08
N ASN A 81 -13.29 11.39 16.28
CA ASN A 81 -13.12 12.42 15.26
C ASN A 81 -11.64 12.81 15.11
N ALA A 82 -10.85 12.74 16.18
CA ALA A 82 -9.41 12.97 16.14
C ALA A 82 -8.67 11.84 15.38
N LEU A 83 -9.21 10.61 15.40
CA LEU A 83 -8.61 9.45 14.72
C LEU A 83 -8.63 9.56 13.20
N GLY A 84 -9.58 10.32 12.62
CA GLY A 84 -9.61 10.59 11.17
C GLY A 84 -8.35 11.32 10.69
N ALA A 85 -7.98 12.41 11.36
CA ALA A 85 -6.76 13.17 11.05
C ALA A 85 -5.49 12.39 11.42
N LEU A 86 -5.50 11.66 12.54
CA LEU A 86 -4.39 10.79 12.91
C LEU A 86 -4.13 9.70 11.86
N ARG A 87 -5.16 9.20 11.16
CA ARG A 87 -4.97 8.20 10.10
C ARG A 87 -4.09 8.73 8.96
N GLU A 88 -4.32 9.95 8.51
CA GLU A 88 -3.51 10.56 7.45
C GLU A 88 -2.08 10.81 7.92
N ILE A 89 -1.90 11.26 9.17
CA ILE A 89 -0.58 11.43 9.77
C ILE A 89 0.16 10.09 9.90
N ILE A 90 -0.51 9.05 10.40
CA ILE A 90 0.06 7.69 10.55
C ILE A 90 0.39 7.09 9.18
N PHE A 91 -0.44 7.34 8.17
CA PHE A 91 -0.17 6.91 6.80
C PHE A 91 1.12 7.55 6.28
N GLY A 92 1.24 8.88 6.35
CA GLY A 92 2.45 9.60 5.94
C GLY A 92 3.68 9.17 6.73
N LEU A 93 3.53 9.00 8.05
CA LEU A 93 4.61 8.51 8.92
C LEU A 93 5.04 7.10 8.54
N THR A 94 4.10 6.22 8.21
CA THR A 94 4.41 4.85 7.76
C THR A 94 5.21 4.87 6.46
N VAL A 95 4.86 5.73 5.50
CA VAL A 95 5.62 5.89 4.27
C VAL A 95 7.05 6.35 4.57
N ILE A 96 7.21 7.38 5.42
CA ILE A 96 8.54 7.90 5.82
C ILE A 96 9.36 6.83 6.55
N LEU A 97 8.73 6.09 7.46
CA LEU A 97 9.37 5.04 8.24
C LEU A 97 9.83 3.91 7.33
N PHE A 98 9.01 3.48 6.37
CA PHE A 98 9.42 2.50 5.36
C PHE A 98 10.57 2.98 4.49
N LEU A 99 10.56 4.25 4.07
CA LEU A 99 11.66 4.84 3.30
C LEU A 99 12.99 4.82 4.06
N ILE A 100 12.95 5.01 5.38
CA ILE A 100 14.15 5.03 6.23
C ILE A 100 14.64 3.62 6.56
N TYR A 101 13.75 2.73 6.97
CA TYR A 101 14.14 1.41 7.49
C TYR A 101 14.35 0.36 6.39
N GLU A 102 13.69 0.48 5.24
CA GLU A 102 13.75 -0.53 4.17
C GLU A 102 13.87 0.09 2.77
N PRO A 103 15.05 0.63 2.40
CA PRO A 103 15.27 1.19 1.07
C PRO A 103 15.12 0.15 -0.06
N ASN A 104 15.24 -1.14 0.25
CA ASN A 104 15.06 -2.25 -0.69
C ASN A 104 13.60 -2.76 -0.77
N GLY A 105 12.70 -2.22 0.06
CA GLY A 105 11.28 -2.59 0.13
C GLY A 105 10.98 -3.99 0.69
N LEU A 106 9.68 -4.29 0.79
CA LEU A 106 9.12 -5.55 1.29
C LEU A 106 9.61 -6.79 0.51
N TYR A 107 9.99 -6.60 -0.75
CA TYR A 107 10.54 -7.67 -1.58
C TYR A 107 11.81 -8.29 -1.00
N HIS A 108 12.70 -7.49 -0.40
CA HIS A 108 13.94 -8.00 0.20
C HIS A 108 13.65 -8.93 1.39
N ARG A 109 12.71 -8.54 2.26
CA ARG A 109 12.23 -9.36 3.39
C ARG A 109 11.65 -10.69 2.90
N TRP A 110 10.85 -10.68 1.84
CA TRP A 110 10.26 -11.89 1.28
C TRP A 110 11.32 -12.86 0.73
N GLN A 111 12.36 -12.35 0.09
CA GLN A 111 13.49 -13.17 -0.36
C GLN A 111 14.25 -13.80 0.81
N MET A 112 14.47 -13.05 1.90
CA MET A 112 15.12 -13.59 3.11
C MET A 112 14.29 -14.69 3.76
N ILE A 113 12.97 -14.53 3.86
CA ILE A 113 12.08 -15.57 4.41
C ILE A 113 12.12 -16.84 3.55
N LYS A 114 12.07 -16.70 2.22
CA LYS A 114 12.20 -17.84 1.31
C LYS A 114 13.58 -18.49 1.38
N ALA A 115 14.65 -17.71 1.49
CA ALA A 115 16.00 -18.22 1.64
C ALA A 115 16.13 -19.02 2.94
N TYR A 116 15.59 -18.49 4.04
CA TYR A 116 15.57 -19.16 5.33
C TYR A 116 14.79 -20.48 5.29
N TRP A 117 13.61 -20.49 4.66
CA TRP A 117 12.81 -21.71 4.48
C TRP A 117 13.46 -22.75 3.56
N LYS A 118 14.23 -22.32 2.56
CA LYS A 118 14.89 -23.22 1.61
C LYS A 118 16.22 -23.78 2.12
N LEU A 119 16.91 -23.05 2.99
CA LEU A 119 18.15 -23.46 3.66
C LEU A 119 17.87 -24.36 4.88
N TRP A 120 16.64 -24.39 5.36
CA TRP A 120 16.17 -25.36 6.35
C TRP A 120 15.86 -26.70 5.62
N PRO A 121 16.59 -27.84 5.82
CA PRO A 121 17.44 -28.25 6.95
C PRO A 121 18.92 -28.62 6.62
N PHE A 122 19.52 -28.16 5.51
CA PHE A 122 20.94 -28.43 5.26
C PHE A 122 21.72 -27.12 5.04
N ASN A 123 22.47 -26.74 6.08
CA ASN A 123 23.49 -25.70 6.02
C ASN A 123 24.69 -26.20 5.21
N TYR A 124 24.84 -25.72 3.98
CA TYR A 124 26.14 -25.50 3.34
C TYR A 124 26.09 -24.23 2.50
#